data_AF-A0AAV5FTT0-F1
#
_entry.id   AF-A0AAV5FTT0-F1
#
_cell.length_a   1.000
_cell.length_b   1.000
_cell.length_c   1.000
_cell.angle_alpha   90.00
_cell.angle_beta   90.00
_cell.angle_gamma   90.00
#
_symmetry.space_group_name_H-M   'P 1'
#
loop_
_entity.id
_entity.type
_entity.pdbx_description
1 polymer ?
#
loop_
_entity_poly.entity_id
_entity_poly.type
_entity_poly.pdbx_seq_one_letter_code
_entity_poly.pdbx_strand_id
1 'polypeptide(L)'
;MKEGATANHSRGREAEVASAPALLWLQFLVLVAALLLPAAAGSETPQYTTVHKESDFEVRLYRDTVWMSASSDHSSFHVATKLGFHRLFQYLMGANLNSSRIRMTTPVLTSIVPGAGPLHSSAYFVRLYLPVKFQASPPVPLPELNLHPDRWPSHCIAVRSFSGYARDQNIIEEAEKLALSLSQSPWANSTNHPGKTAYSIAQYNNPFRVIGRVNEVWFDVDCKSNGVETY
;
A
#
# COMPACT_ATOMS: atom_id res chain seq x y z
N MET A 1 -67.86 17.72 48.42
CA MET A 1 -67.79 18.22 47.02
C MET A 1 -67.09 19.57 47.06
N LYS A 2 -65.84 19.63 46.59
CA LYS A 2 -65.35 20.43 45.42
C LYS A 2 -65.64 21.93 45.58
N GLU A 3 -64.68 22.85 45.46
CA GLU A 3 -63.71 22.99 44.36
C GLU A 3 -62.60 23.97 44.77
N GLY A 4 -61.36 23.69 44.36
CA GLY A 4 -60.21 24.60 44.50
C GLY A 4 -59.89 25.25 43.16
N ALA A 5 -59.70 26.57 43.17
CA ALA A 5 -59.29 27.35 42.01
C ALA A 5 -57.78 27.66 42.09
N THR A 6 -57.04 27.32 41.04
CA THR A 6 -55.66 27.77 40.81
C THR A 6 -55.60 28.52 39.48
N ALA A 7 -55.01 29.72 39.54
CA ALA A 7 -54.90 30.65 38.42
C ALA A 7 -53.91 30.16 37.35
N ASN A 8 -54.30 30.37 36.10
CA ASN A 8 -53.66 29.91 34.88
C ASN A 8 -52.65 30.97 34.40
N HIS A 9 -51.37 30.62 34.25
CA HIS A 9 -50.34 31.49 33.68
C HIS A 9 -49.97 30.98 32.28
N SER A 10 -50.41 31.72 31.25
CA SER A 10 -50.11 31.44 29.84
C SER A 10 -48.67 31.82 29.50
N ARG A 11 -47.79 30.84 29.35
CA ARG A 11 -46.43 31.02 28.82
C ARG A 11 -46.42 30.70 27.32
N GLY A 12 -46.35 31.73 26.49
CA GLY A 12 -46.12 31.60 25.05
C GLY A 12 -44.78 30.91 24.79
N ARG A 13 -44.78 29.93 23.87
CA ARG A 13 -43.55 29.34 23.33
C ARG A 13 -43.11 30.21 22.16
N GLU A 14 -42.17 31.12 22.40
CA GLU A 14 -41.41 31.74 21.32
C GLU A 14 -40.36 30.73 20.84
N ALA A 15 -40.40 30.38 19.56
CA ALA A 15 -39.34 29.62 18.92
C ALA A 15 -38.13 30.55 18.78
N GLU A 16 -37.05 30.26 19.51
CA GLU A 16 -35.82 31.04 19.51
C GLU A 16 -35.16 30.93 18.13
N VAL A 17 -35.33 31.97 17.31
CA VAL A 17 -34.68 32.09 16.00
C VAL A 17 -33.19 32.35 16.25
N ALA A 18 -32.34 31.39 15.87
CA ALA A 18 -30.89 31.52 15.99
C ALA A 18 -30.43 32.84 15.35
N SER A 19 -29.66 33.63 16.10
CA SER A 19 -29.20 34.93 15.65
C SER A 19 -28.24 34.82 14.47
N ALA A 20 -28.25 35.82 13.57
CA ALA A 20 -27.35 35.88 12.41
C ALA A 20 -25.87 35.54 12.71
N PRO A 21 -25.25 36.01 13.82
CA PRO A 21 -23.88 35.60 14.15
C PRO A 21 -23.76 34.10 14.46
N ALA A 22 -24.76 33.48 15.11
CA ALA A 22 -24.73 32.03 15.41
C ALA A 22 -24.78 31.18 14.12
N LEU A 23 -25.55 31.62 13.12
CA LEU A 23 -25.61 30.98 11.81
C LEU A 23 -24.27 31.09 11.05
N LEU A 24 -23.61 32.25 11.14
CA LEU A 24 -22.29 32.47 10.55
C LEU A 24 -21.21 31.61 11.21
N TRP A 25 -21.23 31.45 12.53
CA TRP A 25 -20.34 30.55 13.26
C TRP A 25 -20.57 29.08 12.90
N LEU A 26 -21.82 28.66 12.74
CA LEU A 26 -22.17 27.30 12.32
C LEU A 26 -21.69 27.02 10.89
N GLN A 27 -21.88 27.97 9.97
CA GLN A 27 -21.39 27.88 8.59
C GLN A 27 -19.86 27.83 8.54
N PHE A 28 -19.18 28.63 9.36
CA PHE A 28 -17.73 28.58 9.49
C PHE A 28 -17.25 27.22 10.03
N LEU A 29 -17.90 26.66 11.04
CA LEU A 29 -17.58 25.33 11.58
C LEU A 29 -17.82 24.21 10.55
N VAL A 30 -18.89 24.29 9.76
CA VAL A 30 -19.15 23.34 8.66
C VAL A 30 -18.12 23.48 7.54
N LEU A 31 -17.70 24.70 7.18
CA LEU A 31 -16.64 24.94 6.20
C LEU A 31 -15.29 24.42 6.68
N VAL A 32 -14.93 24.64 7.95
CA VAL A 32 -13.72 24.07 8.56
C VAL A 32 -13.80 22.55 8.62
N ALA A 33 -14.95 21.96 8.99
CA ALA A 33 -15.16 20.52 8.96
C ALA A 33 -15.13 19.92 7.55
N ALA A 34 -15.62 20.64 6.53
CA ALA A 34 -15.55 20.24 5.13
C ALA A 34 -14.12 20.30 4.58
N LEU A 35 -13.29 21.22 5.05
CA LEU A 35 -11.84 21.24 4.78
C LEU A 35 -11.07 20.11 5.52
N LEU A 36 -11.65 19.55 6.58
CA LEU A 36 -11.13 18.38 7.30
C LEU A 36 -11.59 17.05 6.70
N LEU A 37 -12.44 17.06 5.67
CA LEU A 37 -12.75 15.85 4.91
C LEU A 37 -11.47 15.38 4.20
N PRO A 38 -10.95 14.17 4.50
CA PRO A 38 -9.81 13.66 3.76
C PRO A 38 -10.23 13.48 2.31
N ALA A 39 -9.46 14.05 1.37
CA ALA A 39 -9.58 13.73 -0.04
C ALA A 39 -9.28 12.23 -0.22
N ALA A 40 -10.32 11.40 -0.16
CA ALA A 40 -10.23 9.96 -0.33
C ALA A 40 -10.12 9.60 -1.83
N ALA A 41 -9.08 10.10 -2.49
CA ALA A 41 -8.58 9.47 -3.70
C ALA A 41 -7.34 8.66 -3.30
N GLY A 42 -7.56 7.41 -2.90
CA GLY A 42 -6.48 6.47 -2.67
C GLY A 42 -5.57 6.41 -3.90
N SER A 43 -4.27 6.29 -3.66
CA SER A 43 -3.31 6.00 -4.73
C SER A 43 -3.68 4.65 -5.37
N GLU A 44 -3.63 4.54 -6.70
CA GLU A 44 -3.95 3.26 -7.37
C GLU A 44 -3.06 2.13 -6.82
N THR A 45 -3.65 0.95 -6.62
CA THR A 45 -2.99 -0.25 -6.10
C THR A 45 -3.16 -1.44 -7.05
N PRO A 46 -2.25 -2.42 -7.04
CA PRO A 46 -2.43 -3.66 -7.77
C PRO A 46 -3.70 -4.38 -7.30
N GLN A 47 -4.48 -4.87 -8.26
CA GLN A 47 -5.78 -5.52 -8.01
C GLN A 47 -5.57 -6.98 -7.62
N TYR A 48 -6.26 -7.42 -6.58
CA TYR A 48 -6.21 -8.80 -6.10
C TYR A 48 -7.56 -9.28 -5.56
N THR A 49 -7.69 -10.59 -5.40
CA THR A 49 -8.76 -11.22 -4.61
C THR A 49 -8.12 -11.97 -3.44
N THR A 50 -8.65 -11.80 -2.23
CA THR A 50 -8.22 -12.60 -1.08
C THR A 50 -8.76 -14.01 -1.23
N VAL A 51 -7.87 -15.01 -1.32
CA VAL A 51 -8.23 -16.42 -1.48
C VAL A 51 -8.16 -17.18 -0.16
N HIS A 52 -7.37 -16.68 0.79
CA HIS A 52 -7.29 -17.22 2.15
C HIS A 52 -7.03 -16.10 3.14
N LYS A 53 -7.58 -16.21 4.35
CA LYS A 53 -7.35 -15.23 5.39
C LYS A 53 -7.20 -15.91 6.75
N GLU A 54 -6.10 -15.58 7.41
CA GLU A 54 -5.83 -15.92 8.80
C GLU A 54 -5.84 -14.66 9.66
N SER A 55 -5.59 -14.82 10.96
CA SER A 55 -5.49 -13.69 11.89
C SER A 55 -4.27 -12.79 11.65
N ASP A 56 -3.13 -13.36 11.22
CA ASP A 56 -1.84 -12.67 11.08
C ASP A 56 -1.39 -12.48 9.62
N PHE A 57 -1.94 -13.25 8.68
CA PHE A 57 -1.62 -13.10 7.25
C PHE A 57 -2.85 -13.40 6.37
N GLU A 58 -2.76 -13.04 5.10
CA GLU A 58 -3.71 -13.45 4.08
C GLU A 58 -2.99 -13.88 2.80
N VAL A 59 -3.65 -14.68 1.98
CA VAL A 59 -3.16 -15.02 0.64
C VAL A 59 -4.03 -14.31 -0.38
N ARG A 60 -3.36 -13.58 -1.28
CA ARG A 60 -3.98 -12.75 -2.31
C ARG A 60 -3.60 -13.30 -3.68
N LEU A 61 -4.59 -13.54 -4.53
CA LEU A 61 -4.39 -13.77 -5.96
C LEU A 61 -4.37 -12.42 -6.66
N TYR A 62 -3.17 -11.97 -7.05
CA TYR A 62 -2.98 -10.75 -7.83
C TYR A 62 -3.23 -11.03 -9.31
N ARG A 63 -3.89 -10.09 -9.99
CA ARG A 63 -4.05 -10.14 -11.45
C ARG A 63 -2.73 -9.83 -12.16
N ASP A 64 -2.71 -10.00 -13.47
CA ASP A 64 -1.62 -9.52 -14.32
C ASP A 64 -1.33 -8.04 -14.04
N THR A 65 -0.06 -7.73 -13.79
CA THR A 65 0.38 -6.37 -13.50
C THR A 65 1.72 -6.06 -14.16
N VAL A 66 1.91 -4.79 -14.46
CA VAL A 66 3.17 -4.22 -14.90
C VAL A 66 3.65 -3.25 -13.84
N TRP A 67 4.91 -3.44 -13.48
CA TRP A 67 5.67 -2.60 -12.58
C TRP A 67 6.80 -1.94 -13.37
N MET A 68 7.27 -0.80 -12.89
CA MET A 68 8.57 -0.27 -13.30
C MET A 68 9.60 -0.66 -12.25
N SER A 69 10.72 -1.24 -12.67
CA SER A 69 11.72 -1.85 -11.78
C SER A 69 13.06 -1.15 -11.89
N ALA A 70 13.67 -0.89 -10.74
CA ALA A 70 15.04 -0.40 -10.57
C ALA A 70 15.86 -1.47 -9.84
N SER A 71 16.92 -1.99 -10.47
CA SER A 71 17.89 -2.84 -9.78
C SER A 71 18.85 -2.02 -8.90
N SER A 72 19.30 -2.64 -7.82
CA SER A 72 20.31 -2.12 -6.90
C SER A 72 21.14 -3.28 -6.36
N ASP A 73 22.46 -3.18 -6.47
CA ASP A 73 23.46 -4.11 -5.91
C ASP A 73 23.95 -3.68 -4.51
N HIS A 74 23.45 -2.56 -4.00
CA HIS A 74 23.75 -2.07 -2.66
C HIS A 74 23.28 -3.08 -1.59
N SER A 75 24.12 -3.36 -0.59
CA SER A 75 23.85 -4.37 0.44
C SER A 75 22.74 -4.00 1.43
N SER A 76 22.59 -2.71 1.74
CA SER A 76 21.50 -2.19 2.59
C SER A 76 20.18 -2.06 1.82
N PHE A 77 19.13 -2.69 2.36
CA PHE A 77 17.74 -2.56 1.95
C PHE A 77 17.27 -1.10 1.96
N HIS A 78 17.55 -0.35 3.04
CA HIS A 78 17.07 1.02 3.17
C HIS A 78 17.67 1.93 2.10
N VAL A 79 18.97 1.81 1.87
CA VAL A 79 19.69 2.59 0.86
C VAL A 79 19.26 2.18 -0.55
N ALA A 80 19.19 0.87 -0.83
CA ALA A 80 18.72 0.35 -2.11
C ALA A 80 17.32 0.87 -2.44
N THR A 81 16.39 0.80 -1.48
CA THR A 81 15.02 1.31 -1.61
C THR A 81 15.01 2.80 -1.93
N LYS A 82 15.78 3.61 -1.21
CA LYS A 82 15.84 5.06 -1.42
C LYS A 82 16.38 5.43 -2.80
N LEU A 83 17.46 4.81 -3.24
CA LEU A 83 18.09 5.08 -4.54
C LEU A 83 17.23 4.59 -5.70
N GLY A 84 16.67 3.38 -5.61
CA GLY A 84 15.77 2.83 -6.61
C GLY A 84 14.49 3.66 -6.73
N PHE A 85 13.88 4.04 -5.60
CA PHE A 85 12.70 4.91 -5.59
C PHE A 85 13.00 6.28 -6.19
N HIS A 86 14.17 6.86 -5.94
CA HIS A 86 14.53 8.15 -6.53
C HIS A 86 14.53 8.10 -8.06
N ARG A 87 15.10 7.04 -8.67
CA ARG A 87 15.08 6.83 -10.14
C ARG A 87 13.66 6.62 -10.66
N LEU A 88 12.86 5.80 -9.97
CA LEU A 88 11.44 5.60 -10.30
C LEU A 88 10.64 6.92 -10.22
N PHE A 89 10.92 7.75 -9.22
CA PHE A 89 10.26 9.04 -9.07
C PHE A 89 10.59 10.00 -10.22
N GLN A 90 11.85 10.06 -10.66
CA GLN A 90 12.23 10.83 -11.85
C GLN A 90 11.43 10.38 -13.08
N TYR A 91 11.30 9.06 -13.28
CA TYR A 91 10.50 8.48 -14.36
C TYR A 91 9.03 8.92 -14.30
N LEU A 92 8.39 8.88 -13.13
CA LEU A 92 7.02 9.36 -12.93
C LEU A 92 6.86 10.85 -13.23
N MET A 93 7.89 11.63 -12.96
CA MET A 93 7.90 13.09 -13.15
C MET A 93 8.17 13.52 -14.59
N GLY A 94 8.39 12.58 -15.51
CA GLY A 94 8.54 12.84 -16.94
C GLY A 94 9.91 12.48 -17.53
N ALA A 95 10.81 11.84 -16.76
CA ALA A 95 12.06 11.32 -17.30
C ALA A 95 11.84 9.99 -18.06
N ASN A 96 11.05 10.08 -19.13
CA ASN A 96 10.72 9.03 -20.09
C ASN A 96 10.63 9.66 -21.49
N LEU A 97 10.72 8.85 -22.55
CA LEU A 97 10.85 9.36 -23.93
C LEU A 97 9.72 10.29 -24.38
N ASN A 98 8.53 10.17 -23.78
CA ASN A 98 7.36 10.96 -24.14
C ASN A 98 7.07 12.08 -23.13
N SER A 99 7.99 12.36 -22.19
CA SER A 99 7.82 13.33 -21.10
C SER A 99 6.50 13.20 -20.32
N SER A 100 5.95 11.99 -20.27
CA SER A 100 4.64 11.73 -19.70
C SER A 100 4.71 11.76 -18.18
N ARG A 101 3.81 12.50 -17.55
CA ARG A 101 3.65 12.47 -16.09
C ARG A 101 2.74 11.31 -15.69
N ILE A 102 3.22 10.50 -14.75
CA ILE A 102 2.53 9.31 -14.28
C ILE A 102 2.16 9.55 -12.81
N ARG A 103 0.91 9.26 -12.44
CA ARG A 103 0.46 9.41 -11.05
C ARG A 103 1.17 8.38 -10.18
N MET A 104 1.54 8.80 -8.97
CA MET A 104 2.08 7.92 -7.94
C MET A 104 1.04 6.86 -7.55
N THR A 105 1.52 5.63 -7.37
CA THR A 105 0.77 4.44 -6.95
C THR A 105 1.34 3.90 -5.63
N THR A 106 0.64 2.95 -5.03
CA THR A 106 1.12 2.22 -3.85
C THR A 106 0.90 0.71 -4.03
N PRO A 107 1.71 -0.15 -3.38
CA PRO A 107 2.89 0.17 -2.58
C PRO A 107 4.15 0.41 -3.43
N VAL A 108 5.20 0.95 -2.81
CA VAL A 108 6.58 0.76 -3.31
C VAL A 108 7.04 -0.59 -2.81
N LEU A 109 7.45 -1.47 -3.71
CA LEU A 109 7.84 -2.84 -3.40
C LEU A 109 9.35 -3.00 -3.54
N THR A 110 10.04 -3.43 -2.49
CA THR A 110 11.47 -3.77 -2.56
C THR A 110 11.63 -5.27 -2.35
N SER A 111 12.08 -5.98 -3.38
CA SER A 111 12.32 -7.43 -3.35
C SER A 111 13.78 -7.76 -3.17
N ILE A 112 14.07 -8.76 -2.35
CA ILE A 112 15.43 -9.22 -2.05
C ILE A 112 15.80 -10.39 -2.96
N VAL A 113 16.99 -10.33 -3.56
CA VAL A 113 17.58 -11.38 -4.39
C VAL A 113 18.86 -11.88 -3.69
N PRO A 114 18.80 -13.03 -2.99
CA PRO A 114 19.94 -13.58 -2.28
C PRO A 114 21.11 -13.88 -3.23
N GLY A 115 22.34 -13.59 -2.81
CA GLY A 115 23.56 -13.98 -3.54
C GLY A 115 23.84 -13.21 -4.84
N ALA A 116 22.99 -12.27 -5.23
CA ALA A 116 23.12 -11.49 -6.47
C ALA A 116 23.87 -10.15 -6.30
N GLY A 117 24.28 -9.80 -5.09
CA GLY A 117 25.07 -8.61 -4.79
C GLY A 117 26.59 -8.88 -4.77
N PRO A 118 27.40 -7.83 -4.58
CA PRO A 118 28.86 -7.95 -4.48
C PRO A 118 29.25 -8.93 -3.36
N LEU A 119 30.26 -9.77 -3.62
CA LEU A 119 30.74 -10.78 -2.66
C LEU A 119 29.63 -11.71 -2.13
N HIS A 120 28.66 -12.07 -2.99
CA HIS A 120 27.51 -12.92 -2.64
C HIS A 120 26.56 -12.32 -1.60
N SER A 121 26.61 -11.00 -1.39
CA SER A 121 25.58 -10.29 -0.63
C SER A 121 24.24 -10.30 -1.37
N SER A 122 23.19 -9.79 -0.75
CA SER A 122 21.90 -9.63 -1.43
C SER A 122 21.91 -8.45 -2.38
N ALA A 123 21.23 -8.58 -3.51
CA ALA A 123 20.81 -7.46 -4.36
C ALA A 123 19.31 -7.22 -4.19
N TYR A 124 18.84 -6.09 -4.71
CA TYR A 124 17.45 -5.66 -4.57
C TYR A 124 16.87 -5.20 -5.90
N PHE A 125 15.57 -5.43 -6.06
CA PHE A 125 14.75 -4.76 -7.05
C PHE A 125 13.74 -3.88 -6.33
N VAL A 126 13.75 -2.58 -6.65
CA VAL A 126 12.75 -1.62 -6.18
C VAL A 126 11.74 -1.41 -7.29
N ARG A 127 10.46 -1.56 -6.99
CA ARG A 127 9.38 -1.55 -7.96
C ARG A 127 8.29 -0.57 -7.58
N LEU A 128 7.68 0.00 -8.62
CA LEU A 128 6.48 0.81 -8.51
C LEU A 128 5.41 0.27 -9.46
N TYR A 129 4.20 0.08 -8.93
CA TYR A 129 3.05 -0.33 -9.73
C TYR A 129 2.72 0.76 -10.76
N LEU A 130 2.46 0.40 -12.02
CA LEU A 130 2.03 1.39 -13.00
C LEU A 130 0.51 1.57 -12.95
N PRO A 131 -0.02 2.82 -13.02
CA PRO A 131 -1.46 3.04 -13.11
C PRO A 131 -2.10 2.25 -14.25
N VAL A 132 -3.41 1.95 -14.16
CA VAL A 132 -4.15 1.14 -15.14
C VAL A 132 -3.93 1.65 -16.58
N LYS A 133 -3.88 2.97 -16.76
CA LYS A 133 -3.61 3.64 -18.05
C LYS A 133 -2.31 3.17 -18.73
N PHE A 134 -1.30 2.77 -17.97
CA PHE A 134 0.04 2.43 -18.47
C PHE A 134 0.37 0.93 -18.40
N GLN A 135 -0.59 0.08 -18.01
CA GLN A 135 -0.42 -1.37 -17.92
C GLN A 135 -0.12 -2.03 -19.28
N ALA A 136 -0.83 -1.62 -20.33
CA ALA A 136 -0.61 -2.18 -21.67
C ALA A 136 0.71 -1.68 -22.30
N SER A 137 0.91 -0.36 -22.28
CA SER A 137 2.04 0.33 -22.91
C SER A 137 2.68 1.33 -21.94
N PRO A 138 3.66 0.90 -21.14
CA PRO A 138 4.36 1.80 -20.22
C PRO A 138 5.26 2.76 -21.01
N PRO A 139 5.34 4.05 -20.64
CA PRO A 139 6.31 4.98 -21.21
C PRO A 139 7.73 4.43 -21.07
N VAL A 140 8.52 4.51 -22.13
CA VAL A 140 9.90 4.01 -22.14
C VAL A 140 10.77 4.94 -21.28
N PRO A 141 11.42 4.44 -20.21
CA PRO A 141 12.28 5.26 -19.36
C PRO A 141 13.50 5.76 -20.12
N LEU A 142 14.08 6.89 -19.70
CA LEU A 142 15.36 7.34 -20.25
C LEU A 142 16.48 6.34 -19.88
N PRO A 143 17.42 6.04 -20.80
CA PRO A 143 18.46 5.03 -20.58
C PRO A 143 19.30 5.25 -19.31
N GLU A 144 19.60 6.50 -18.97
CA GLU A 144 20.36 6.90 -17.77
C GLU A 144 19.67 6.51 -16.46
N LEU A 145 18.35 6.33 -16.48
CA LEU A 145 17.62 5.83 -15.30
C LEU A 145 17.77 4.33 -15.12
N ASN A 146 18.21 3.56 -16.14
CA ASN A 146 18.37 2.10 -16.11
C ASN A 146 17.17 1.37 -15.48
N LEU A 147 15.95 1.76 -15.87
CA LEU A 147 14.71 1.17 -15.41
C LEU A 147 14.18 0.20 -16.47
N HIS A 148 13.49 -0.84 -16.03
CA HIS A 148 12.92 -1.84 -16.92
C HIS A 148 11.48 -2.15 -16.50
N PRO A 149 10.52 -2.26 -17.45
CA PRO A 149 9.21 -2.81 -17.16
C PRO A 149 9.33 -4.25 -16.66
N ASP A 150 8.68 -4.56 -15.55
CA ASP A 150 8.60 -5.90 -14.97
C ASP A 150 7.15 -6.37 -15.03
N ARG A 151 6.87 -7.38 -15.85
CA ARG A 151 5.53 -7.92 -16.08
C ARG A 151 5.33 -9.13 -15.20
N TRP A 152 4.39 -9.03 -14.28
CA TRP A 152 4.02 -10.08 -13.36
C TRP A 152 2.72 -10.72 -13.86
N PRO A 153 2.74 -11.99 -14.33
CA PRO A 153 1.51 -12.71 -14.61
C PRO A 153 0.72 -12.91 -13.32
N SER A 154 -0.56 -13.28 -13.42
CA SER A 154 -1.40 -13.65 -12.27
C SER A 154 -0.69 -14.68 -11.37
N HIS A 155 -0.55 -14.36 -10.09
CA HIS A 155 0.12 -15.22 -9.10
C HIS A 155 -0.35 -14.92 -7.69
N CYS A 156 -0.06 -15.85 -6.78
CA CYS A 156 -0.46 -15.76 -5.39
C CYS A 156 0.67 -15.28 -4.50
N ILE A 157 0.31 -14.39 -3.59
CA ILE A 157 1.23 -13.80 -2.63
C ILE A 157 0.62 -13.96 -1.24
N ALA A 158 1.38 -14.57 -0.33
CA ALA A 158 1.11 -14.49 1.10
C ALA A 158 1.58 -13.14 1.63
N VAL A 159 0.70 -12.46 2.36
CA VAL A 159 0.90 -11.09 2.82
C VAL A 159 0.67 -11.00 4.32
N ARG A 160 1.66 -10.44 5.03
CA ARG A 160 1.56 -10.09 6.45
C ARG A 160 1.84 -8.61 6.66
N SER A 161 0.93 -7.92 7.34
CA SER A 161 1.07 -6.49 7.65
C SER A 161 1.89 -6.26 8.92
N PHE A 162 2.68 -5.18 8.94
CA PHE A 162 3.39 -4.73 10.12
C PHE A 162 3.50 -3.21 10.18
N SER A 163 3.70 -2.69 11.40
CA SER A 163 3.74 -1.25 11.67
C SER A 163 5.17 -0.71 11.77
N GLY A 164 5.32 0.62 11.86
CA GLY A 164 6.62 1.26 12.01
C GLY A 164 7.35 1.48 10.67
N TYR A 165 8.66 1.69 10.73
CA TYR A 165 9.50 1.83 9.54
C TYR A 165 10.10 0.48 9.16
N ALA A 166 10.03 0.10 7.88
CA ALA A 166 10.83 -0.99 7.37
C ALA A 166 12.30 -0.54 7.23
N ARG A 167 13.20 -1.27 7.88
CA ARG A 167 14.64 -0.99 7.96
C ARG A 167 15.42 -2.29 7.90
N ASP A 168 16.71 -2.19 7.58
CA ASP A 168 17.62 -3.33 7.54
C ASP A 168 17.57 -4.20 8.80
N GLN A 169 17.31 -3.58 9.97
CA GLN A 169 17.29 -4.26 11.26
C GLN A 169 16.03 -5.11 11.51
N ASN A 170 14.90 -4.86 10.82
CA ASN A 170 13.62 -5.51 11.17
C ASN A 170 12.96 -6.30 10.03
N ILE A 171 13.31 -6.05 8.77
CA ILE A 171 12.63 -6.70 7.64
C ILE A 171 12.79 -8.23 7.64
N ILE A 172 13.91 -8.75 8.17
CA ILE A 172 14.17 -10.19 8.30
C ILE A 172 13.25 -10.78 9.37
N GLU A 173 13.15 -10.15 10.55
CA GLU A 173 12.26 -10.60 11.62
C GLU A 173 10.79 -10.63 11.18
N GLU A 174 10.34 -9.64 10.40
CA GLU A 174 8.96 -9.61 9.88
C GLU A 174 8.72 -10.71 8.83
N ALA A 175 9.73 -11.06 8.03
CA ALA A 175 9.68 -12.19 7.10
C ALA A 175 9.68 -13.54 7.81
N GLU A 176 10.46 -13.70 8.88
CA GLU A 176 10.44 -14.90 9.71
C GLU A 176 9.08 -15.12 10.37
N LYS A 177 8.42 -14.05 10.83
CA LYS A 177 7.05 -14.13 11.37
C LYS A 177 6.05 -14.62 10.31
N LEU A 178 6.12 -14.12 9.08
CA LEU A 178 5.29 -14.61 7.98
C LEU A 178 5.58 -16.09 7.68
N ALA A 179 6.86 -16.48 7.63
CA ALA A 179 7.25 -17.86 7.38
C ALA A 179 6.72 -18.81 8.48
N LEU A 180 6.79 -18.40 9.75
CA LEU A 180 6.24 -19.16 10.87
C LEU A 180 4.72 -19.32 10.72
N SER A 181 3.99 -18.23 10.45
CA SER A 181 2.54 -18.26 10.27
C SER A 181 2.13 -19.15 9.09
N LEU A 182 2.88 -19.13 7.98
CA LEU A 182 2.64 -20.04 6.85
C LEU A 182 2.88 -21.51 7.23
N SER A 183 3.97 -21.82 7.94
CA SER A 183 4.31 -23.19 8.34
C SER A 183 3.28 -23.85 9.26
N GLN A 184 2.49 -23.05 9.97
CA GLN A 184 1.44 -23.48 10.89
C GLN A 184 0.04 -23.47 10.25
N SER A 185 -0.04 -23.27 8.94
CA SER A 185 -1.30 -23.13 8.20
C SER A 185 -1.43 -24.19 7.09
N PRO A 186 -2.61 -24.30 6.44
CA PRO A 186 -2.76 -25.12 5.23
C PRO A 186 -1.78 -24.77 4.09
N TRP A 187 -1.13 -23.60 4.14
CA TRP A 187 -0.19 -23.11 3.13
C TRP A 187 1.28 -23.54 3.36
N ALA A 188 1.56 -24.38 4.35
CA ALA A 188 2.92 -24.81 4.69
C ALA A 188 3.68 -25.45 3.50
N ASN A 189 2.98 -26.17 2.62
CA ASN A 189 3.57 -26.82 1.44
C ASN A 189 3.62 -25.93 0.20
N SER A 190 3.04 -24.72 0.27
CA SER A 190 2.94 -23.80 -0.87
C SER A 190 4.19 -22.94 -1.07
N THR A 191 5.22 -23.12 -0.23
CA THR A 191 6.45 -22.31 -0.21
C THR A 191 7.59 -22.88 -1.05
N ASN A 192 7.43 -24.07 -1.63
CA ASN A 192 8.45 -24.75 -2.45
C ASN A 192 8.57 -24.19 -3.88
N HIS A 193 8.12 -22.96 -4.11
CA HIS A 193 8.23 -22.33 -5.41
C HIS A 193 9.65 -21.75 -5.58
N PRO A 194 10.38 -22.10 -6.65
CA PRO A 194 11.69 -21.50 -6.95
C PRO A 194 11.50 -20.07 -7.44
N GLY A 195 11.22 -19.14 -6.54
CA GLY A 195 11.25 -17.71 -6.78
C GLY A 195 12.70 -17.23 -6.94
N LYS A 196 12.94 -16.26 -7.83
CA LYS A 196 14.24 -15.56 -7.90
C LYS A 196 14.47 -14.66 -6.68
N THR A 197 13.40 -14.26 -6.00
CA THR A 197 13.40 -13.39 -4.84
C THR A 197 13.06 -14.18 -3.59
N ALA A 198 13.69 -13.85 -2.46
CA ALA A 198 13.38 -14.48 -1.18
C ALA A 198 12.04 -14.00 -0.62
N TYR A 199 11.84 -12.69 -0.54
CA TYR A 199 10.60 -12.03 -0.16
C TYR A 199 10.65 -10.57 -0.60
N SER A 200 9.53 -9.87 -0.48
CA SER A 200 9.43 -8.44 -0.79
C SER A 200 8.82 -7.66 0.37
N ILE A 201 9.21 -6.40 0.50
CA ILE A 201 8.62 -5.47 1.46
C ILE A 201 7.83 -4.41 0.69
N ALA A 202 6.53 -4.36 0.93
CA ALA A 202 5.62 -3.36 0.39
C ALA A 202 5.44 -2.21 1.39
N GLN A 203 5.76 -0.99 0.96
CA GLN A 203 5.63 0.22 1.78
C GLN A 203 4.58 1.15 1.19
N TYR A 204 3.55 1.48 1.96
CA TYR A 204 2.39 2.24 1.47
C TYR A 204 2.47 3.74 1.75
N ASN A 205 3.34 4.15 2.67
CA ASN A 205 3.32 5.52 3.18
C ASN A 205 4.53 6.35 2.76
N ASN A 206 4.27 7.62 2.48
CA ASN A 206 5.29 8.66 2.30
C ASN A 206 6.31 8.66 3.46
N PRO A 207 7.62 8.87 3.20
CA PRO A 207 8.65 8.96 4.24
C PRO A 207 8.34 9.90 5.42
N PHE A 208 7.54 10.96 5.24
CA PHE A 208 7.21 11.91 6.32
C PHE A 208 6.06 11.45 7.24
N ARG A 209 5.35 10.37 6.92
CA ARG A 209 4.29 9.84 7.80
C ARG A 209 4.93 9.09 8.97
N VAL A 210 4.76 9.58 10.19
CA VAL A 210 5.37 8.96 11.38
C VAL A 210 4.44 7.93 12.05
N ILE A 211 3.14 8.26 12.23
CA ILE A 211 2.16 7.41 12.93
C ILE A 211 1.26 6.69 11.91
N GLY A 212 0.80 5.48 12.25
CA GLY A 212 -0.13 4.71 11.42
C GLY A 212 0.49 4.29 10.09
N ARG A 213 1.78 3.96 10.11
CA ARG A 213 2.48 3.38 8.95
C ARG A 213 2.03 1.93 8.78
N VAL A 214 1.78 1.56 7.53
CA VAL A 214 1.45 0.21 7.08
C VAL A 214 2.53 -0.22 6.10
N ASN A 215 3.22 -1.29 6.46
CA ASN A 215 4.08 -2.03 5.55
C ASN A 215 3.59 -3.48 5.52
N GLU A 216 3.99 -4.21 4.49
CA GLU A 216 3.67 -5.62 4.37
C GLU A 216 4.90 -6.40 3.93
N VAL A 217 5.03 -7.63 4.42
CA VAL A 217 5.92 -8.65 3.85
C VAL A 217 5.12 -9.47 2.86
N TRP A 218 5.68 -9.66 1.67
CA TRP A 218 5.10 -10.39 0.55
C TRP A 218 5.99 -11.59 0.22
N PHE A 219 5.39 -12.76 0.13
CA PHE A 219 6.06 -14.00 -0.25
C PHE A 219 5.24 -14.74 -1.30
N ASP A 220 5.86 -15.11 -2.41
CA ASP A 220 5.21 -15.87 -3.49
C ASP A 220 4.84 -17.27 -3.01
N VAL A 221 3.58 -17.67 -3.20
CA VAL A 221 3.08 -18.99 -2.84
C VAL A 221 2.37 -19.64 -4.02
N ASP A 222 2.42 -20.97 -4.11
CA ASP A 222 1.67 -21.70 -5.13
C ASP A 222 0.21 -21.93 -4.71
N CYS A 223 -0.71 -21.24 -5.37
CA CYS A 223 -2.15 -21.40 -5.18
C CYS A 223 -2.69 -22.77 -5.63
N LYS A 224 -2.03 -23.44 -6.59
CA LYS A 224 -2.51 -24.72 -7.13
C LYS A 224 -2.39 -25.84 -6.10
N SER A 225 -1.38 -25.75 -5.22
CA SER A 225 -1.17 -26.70 -4.12
C SER A 225 -2.35 -26.81 -3.15
N ASN A 226 -3.23 -25.79 -3.11
CA ASN A 226 -4.42 -25.74 -2.25
C ASN A 226 -5.75 -25.70 -3.03
N GLY A 227 -5.76 -26.10 -4.31
CA GLY A 227 -6.99 -26.24 -5.09
C GLY A 227 -7.62 -24.91 -5.52
N VAL A 228 -6.88 -23.80 -5.48
CA VAL A 228 -7.34 -22.52 -6.02
C VAL A 228 -7.05 -22.49 -7.52
N GLU A 229 -8.10 -22.54 -8.35
CA GLU A 229 -7.98 -22.40 -9.81
C GLU A 229 -7.48 -21.00 -10.18
N THR A 230 -6.36 -20.94 -10.90
CA THR A 230 -5.86 -19.72 -11.54
C THR A 230 -6.46 -19.64 -12.94
N TYR A 231 -7.34 -18.66 -13.20
CA TYR A 231 -7.93 -18.39 -14.51
C TYR A 231 -7.03 -17.51 -15.38
#